data_AF-X1HDX8-F1
#
_entry.id   AF-X1HDX8-F1
#
_cell.length_a   1.000
_cell.length_b   1.000
_cell.length_c   1.000
_cell.angle_alpha   90.00
_cell.angle_beta   90.00
_cell.angle_gamma   90.00
#
_symmetry.space_group_name_H-M   'P 1'
#
loop_
_entity.id
_entity.type
_entity.pdbx_description
1 polymer ?
#
loop_
_entity_poly.entity_id
_entity_poly.type
_entity_poly.pdbx_seq_one_letter_code
_entity_poly.pdbx_strand_id
1 'polypeptide(L)'
;MSVNPTLSVDIFDPDGDTMDVSFYNAFDDSLIGTDTGVLSGGTASFTWLGLSGNTYYEWYAIAGDGSYFTQSATWSFTTGNTAPNAPTNPIPVDESTGG
;
A
#
# COMPACT_ATOMS: atom_id res chain seq x y z
N MET A 1 8.46 12.51 -5.59
CA MET A 1 7.51 11.75 -6.42
C MET A 1 7.07 10.51 -5.67
N SER A 2 5.84 10.06 -5.92
CA SER A 2 5.22 8.93 -5.23
C SER A 2 4.99 7.75 -6.16
N VAL A 3 5.05 6.53 -5.62
CA VAL A 3 4.77 5.26 -6.29
C VAL A 3 3.68 4.48 -5.56
N ASN A 4 3.01 3.59 -6.28
CA ASN A 4 1.84 2.85 -5.80
C ASN A 4 2.02 1.33 -6.05
N PRO A 5 2.87 0.62 -5.30
CA PRO A 5 3.04 -0.82 -5.47
C PRO A 5 1.78 -1.60 -5.10
N THR A 6 1.57 -2.74 -5.76
CA THR A 6 0.54 -3.72 -5.38
C THR A 6 1.14 -4.80 -4.51
N LEU A 7 0.56 -4.98 -3.33
CA LEU A 7 0.84 -6.06 -2.39
C LEU A 7 -0.07 -7.24 -2.73
N SER A 8 0.43 -8.47 -2.55
CA SER A 8 -0.31 -9.68 -2.88
C SER A 8 0.09 -10.82 -1.97
N VAL A 9 -0.88 -11.61 -1.51
CA VAL A 9 -0.64 -12.81 -0.68
C VAL A 9 -1.63 -13.91 -1.07
N ASP A 10 -1.14 -15.14 -1.18
CA ASP A 10 -1.96 -16.32 -1.42
C ASP A 10 -2.59 -16.79 -0.09
N ILE A 11 -3.86 -17.15 -0.12
CA ILE A 11 -4.64 -17.45 1.08
C ILE A 11 -5.20 -18.86 1.00
N PHE A 12 -5.22 -19.56 2.13
CA PHE A 12 -5.81 -20.88 2.25
C PHE A 12 -6.53 -21.01 3.59
N ASP A 13 -7.80 -21.39 3.51
CA ASP A 13 -8.61 -21.83 4.64
C ASP A 13 -8.93 -23.34 4.49
N PRO A 14 -8.69 -24.19 5.52
CA PRO A 14 -8.93 -25.63 5.46
C PRO A 14 -10.40 -26.04 5.29
N ASP A 15 -11.34 -25.24 5.78
CA ASP A 15 -12.78 -25.51 5.71
C ASP A 15 -13.39 -24.99 4.38
N GLY A 16 -12.62 -24.19 3.64
CA GLY A 16 -12.95 -23.68 2.32
C GLY A 16 -13.74 -22.38 2.37
N ASP A 17 -13.77 -21.71 3.53
CA ASP A 17 -14.49 -20.46 3.71
C ASP A 17 -13.84 -19.29 2.96
N THR A 18 -14.64 -18.27 2.68
CA THR A 18 -14.13 -16.98 2.19
C THR A 18 -13.55 -16.17 3.34
N MET A 19 -12.45 -15.46 3.08
CA MET A 19 -11.76 -14.64 4.07
C MET A 19 -11.69 -13.18 3.67
N ASP A 20 -11.66 -12.31 4.67
CA ASP A 20 -11.22 -10.93 4.53
C ASP A 20 -9.73 -10.83 4.87
N VAL A 21 -8.97 -10.14 4.02
CA VAL A 21 -7.52 -10.02 4.14
C VAL A 21 -7.13 -8.56 4.26
N SER A 22 -6.63 -8.18 5.43
CA SER A 22 -6.20 -6.82 5.73
C SER A 22 -4.68 -6.70 5.65
N PHE A 23 -4.19 -5.69 4.95
CA PHE A 23 -2.78 -5.37 4.75
C PHE A 23 -2.37 -4.24 5.67
N TYR A 24 -1.23 -4.37 6.34
CA TYR A 24 -0.76 -3.41 7.34
C TYR A 24 0.66 -2.96 7.04
N ASN A 25 0.94 -1.68 7.33
CA ASN A 25 2.28 -1.15 7.40
C ASN A 25 2.94 -1.69 8.68
N ALA A 26 4.04 -2.43 8.55
CA ALA A 26 4.67 -3.07 9.69
C ALA A 26 5.45 -2.11 10.60
N PHE A 27 5.68 -0.86 10.17
CA PHE A 27 6.36 0.14 11.00
C PHE A 27 5.50 0.70 12.13
N ASP A 28 4.20 0.85 11.88
CA ASP A 28 3.27 1.55 12.77
C ASP A 28 1.92 0.83 12.94
N ASP A 29 1.81 -0.38 12.39
CA ASP A 29 0.60 -1.20 12.38
C ASP A 29 -0.62 -0.49 11.76
N SER A 30 -0.39 0.52 10.91
CA SER A 30 -1.48 1.22 10.23
C SER A 30 -2.08 0.36 9.11
N LEU A 31 -3.42 0.37 9.02
CA LEU A 31 -4.15 -0.33 7.96
C LEU A 31 -3.87 0.34 6.61
N ILE A 32 -3.37 -0.44 5.66
CA ILE A 32 -3.19 -0.05 4.26
C ILE A 32 -4.52 -0.23 3.52
N GLY A 33 -5.16 -1.38 3.72
CA GLY A 33 -6.44 -1.71 3.09
C GLY A 33 -6.86 -3.15 3.33
N THR A 34 -8.06 -3.50 2.88
CA THR A 34 -8.65 -4.82 3.04
C THR A 34 -9.23 -5.31 1.71
N ASP A 35 -8.92 -6.54 1.34
CA ASP A 35 -9.54 -7.28 0.24
C ASP A 35 -10.51 -8.30 0.84
N THR A 36 -11.80 -8.18 0.51
CA THR A 36 -12.89 -8.91 1.20
C THR A 36 -13.44 -10.04 0.36
N GLY A 37 -13.86 -11.13 0.99
CA GLY A 37 -14.51 -12.25 0.30
C GLY A 37 -13.58 -13.05 -0.61
N VAL A 38 -12.30 -13.14 -0.26
CA VAL A 38 -11.30 -13.90 -1.00
C VAL A 38 -11.54 -15.39 -0.76
N LEU A 39 -11.76 -16.17 -1.82
CA LEU A 39 -11.94 -17.61 -1.73
C LEU A 39 -10.65 -18.31 -1.25
N SER A 40 -10.79 -19.38 -0.47
CA SER A 40 -9.68 -20.29 -0.14
C SER A 40 -8.98 -20.78 -1.42
N GLY A 41 -7.65 -20.74 -1.44
CA GLY A 41 -6.81 -21.02 -2.60
C GLY A 41 -6.68 -19.85 -3.59
N GLY A 42 -7.29 -18.70 -3.29
CA GLY A 42 -7.16 -17.47 -4.06
C GLY A 42 -5.98 -16.61 -3.61
N THR A 43 -5.86 -15.45 -4.27
CA THR A 43 -4.84 -14.45 -3.98
C THR A 43 -5.53 -13.14 -3.61
N ALA A 44 -5.25 -12.63 -2.41
CA ALA A 44 -5.68 -11.30 -2.00
C ALA A 44 -4.67 -10.25 -2.47
N SER A 45 -5.13 -9.07 -2.90
CA SER A 45 -4.23 -8.01 -3.34
C SER A 45 -4.73 -6.60 -3.00
N PHE A 46 -3.80 -5.68 -2.75
CA PHE A 46 -4.14 -4.29 -2.49
C PHE A 46 -3.04 -3.33 -2.95
N THR A 47 -3.42 -2.16 -3.49
CA THR A 47 -2.45 -1.14 -3.90
C THR A 47 -2.14 -0.17 -2.76
N TRP A 48 -0.89 -0.13 -2.32
CA TRP A 48 -0.44 0.82 -1.30
C TRP A 48 -0.09 2.17 -1.94
N LEU A 49 -1.00 3.13 -1.79
CA LEU A 49 -0.89 4.44 -2.43
C LEU A 49 0.08 5.37 -1.68
N GLY A 50 0.72 6.27 -2.43
CA GLY A 50 1.37 7.43 -1.81
C GLY A 50 2.79 7.20 -1.30
N LEU A 51 3.43 6.08 -1.63
CA LEU A 51 4.76 5.76 -1.11
C LEU A 51 5.83 6.63 -1.75
N SER A 52 6.79 7.08 -0.94
CA SER A 52 7.98 7.80 -1.40
C SER A 52 8.86 6.86 -2.23
N GLY A 53 9.44 7.37 -3.32
CA GLY A 53 10.46 6.65 -4.08
C GLY A 53 11.77 6.49 -3.29
N ASN A 54 12.60 5.51 -3.67
CA ASN A 54 13.87 5.19 -3.01
C ASN A 54 13.76 5.06 -1.48
N THR A 55 12.66 4.48 -1.00
CA THR A 55 12.33 4.36 0.42
C THR A 55 12.01 2.90 0.76
N TYR A 56 12.49 2.44 1.92
CA TYR A 56 12.27 1.09 2.44
C TYR A 56 10.91 1.00 3.14
N TYR A 57 10.17 -0.08 2.88
CA TYR A 57 8.84 -0.36 3.40
C TYR A 57 8.74 -1.80 3.89
N GLU A 58 7.93 -2.01 4.92
CA GLU A 58 7.62 -3.31 5.50
C GLU A 58 6.11 -3.46 5.65
N TRP A 59 5.59 -4.66 5.42
CA TRP A 59 4.16 -4.93 5.52
C TRP A 59 3.89 -6.38 5.91
N TYR A 60 2.71 -6.63 6.46
CA TYR A 60 2.17 -7.96 6.70
C TYR A 60 0.68 -7.98 6.35
N ALA A 61 0.11 -9.18 6.25
CA ALA A 61 -1.31 -9.38 6.07
C ALA A 61 -1.92 -10.14 7.26
N ILE A 62 -3.20 -9.88 7.55
CA ILE A 62 -4.03 -10.68 8.44
C ILE A 62 -5.22 -11.19 7.63
N ALA A 63 -5.35 -12.50 7.51
CA ALA A 63 -6.53 -13.14 6.92
C ALA A 63 -7.47 -13.65 8.03
N GLY A 64 -8.77 -13.48 7.86
CA GLY A 64 -9.76 -14.07 8.76
C GLY A 64 -11.12 -14.32 8.12
N ASP A 65 -11.80 -15.35 8.62
CA ASP A 65 -13.12 -15.84 8.19
C ASP A 65 -14.27 -15.34 9.11
N GLY A 66 -13.94 -14.46 10.06
CA GLY A 66 -14.85 -13.97 11.10
C GLY A 66 -14.82 -14.76 12.41
N SER A 67 -14.20 -15.94 12.43
CA SER A 67 -14.02 -16.79 13.61
C SER A 67 -12.54 -16.86 14.04
N TYR A 68 -11.65 -17.02 13.08
CA TYR A 68 -10.20 -17.15 13.26
C TYR A 68 -9.46 -16.12 12.43
N PHE A 69 -8.28 -15.73 12.92
CA PHE A 69 -7.41 -14.76 12.27
C PHE A 69 -5.98 -15.28 12.29
N THR A 70 -5.31 -15.19 11.15
CA THR A 70 -3.91 -15.58 11.01
C THR A 70 -3.11 -14.43 10.41
N GLN A 71 -2.01 -14.07 11.08
CA GLN A 71 -1.06 -13.09 10.58
C GLN A 71 0.04 -13.78 9.75
N SER A 72 0.44 -13.15 8.65
CA SER A 72 1.57 -13.60 7.85
C SER A 72 2.92 -13.29 8.52
N ALA A 73 4.01 -13.72 7.88
CA ALA A 73 5.31 -13.10 8.12
C ALA A 73 5.31 -11.63 7.68
N THR A 74 6.24 -10.85 8.23
CA THR A 74 6.54 -9.51 7.71
C THR A 74 7.40 -9.61 6.46
N TRP A 75 6.98 -8.95 5.38
CA TRP A 75 7.73 -8.80 4.15
C TRP A 75 8.23 -7.37 3.99
N SER A 76 9.26 -7.18 3.17
CA SER A 76 9.82 -5.86 2.91
C SER A 76 10.23 -5.65 1.47
N PHE A 77 10.27 -4.38 1.06
CA PHE A 77 10.74 -3.96 -0.25
C PHE A 77 11.26 -2.52 -0.20
N THR A 78 12.05 -2.14 -1.21
CA THR A 78 12.47 -0.75 -1.42
C THR A 78 11.87 -0.25 -2.73
N THR A 79 11.19 0.90 -2.70
CA THR A 79 10.65 1.53 -3.90
C THR A 79 11.76 2.01 -4.83
N GLY A 80 11.54 1.95 -6.14
CA GLY A 80 12.48 2.46 -7.13
C GLY A 80 12.70 3.98 -7.01
N ASN A 81 13.81 4.47 -7.58
CA ASN A 81 14.05 5.90 -7.70
C ASN A 81 13.01 6.54 -8.64
N THR A 82 12.49 7.71 -8.27
CA THR A 82 11.55 8.46 -9.11
C THR A 82 12.22 9.74 -9.59
N ALA A 83 12.05 10.09 -10.88
CA ALA A 83 12.56 11.35 -11.41
C ALA A 83 11.95 12.54 -10.64
N PRO A 84 12.66 13.67 -10.46
CA PRO A 84 12.08 14.87 -9.85
C PRO A 84 10.86 15.35 -10.65
N ASN A 85 9.92 16.02 -9.96
CA ASN A 85 8.88 16.78 -10.65
C ASN A 85 9.53 17.83 -11.56
N ALA A 86 8.95 18.06 -12.74
CA ALA A 86 9.37 19.16 -13.59
C ALA A 86 9.24 20.49 -12.80
N PRO A 87 10.20 21.42 -12.94
CA PRO A 87 10.11 22.72 -12.27
C PRO A 87 8.83 23.44 -12.71
N THR A 88 8.11 24.02 -11.75
CA THR A 88 7.01 24.93 -12.05
C THR A 88 7.60 26.29 -12.42
N ASN A 89 7.16 26.86 -13.53
CA ASN A 89 7.51 28.24 -13.88
C ASN A 89 6.61 29.18 -13.07
N PRO A 90 7.12 29.93 -12.06
CA PRO A 90 6.30 30.91 -11.36
C PRO A 90 5.89 32.02 -12.33
N ILE A 91 4.63 32.44 -12.27
CA ILE A 91 4.14 33.58 -13.02
C ILE A 91 4.81 34.83 -12.42
N PRO A 92 5.48 35.70 -13.21
CA PRO A 92 5.97 36.97 -12.70
C PRO A 92 4.78 37.81 -12.20
N VAL A 93 4.81 38.23 -10.94
CA VAL A 93 3.90 39.27 -10.44
C VAL A 93 4.41 40.60 -10.98
N ASP A 94 3.68 41.19 -11.92
CA ASP A 94 3.94 42.54 -12.42
C ASP A 94 3.28 43.54 -11.46
N GLU A 95 3.96 43.86 -10.37
CA GLU A 95 3.56 44.97 -9.48
C GLU A 95 4.42 46.20 -9.82
N SER A 96 4.22 46.71 -11.03
CA SER A 96 4.63 48.07 -11.40
C SER A 96 3.53 49.05 -10.97
N THR A 97 3.58 49.53 -9.73
CA THR A 97 2.93 50.81 -9.38
C THR A 97 4.00 51.89 -9.36
N GLY A 98 4.24 52.48 -10.53
CA GLY A 98 5.02 53.71 -10.66
C GLY A 98 4.21 54.96 -10.33
N GLY A 99 4.92 55.99 -9.88
CA GLY A 99 4.51 57.40 -10.00
C GLY A 99 4.07 58.07 -8.70
#